data_AF-A0A1H5XNU6-F1
#
_entry.id   AF-A0A1H5XNU6-F1
#
_cell.length_a   1.000
_cell.length_b   1.000
_cell.length_c   1.000
_cell.angle_alpha   90.00
_cell.angle_beta   90.00
_cell.angle_gamma   90.00
#
_symmetry.space_group_name_H-M   'P 1'
#
loop_
_entity.id
_entity.type
_entity.pdbx_description
1 polymer ?
#
loop_
_entity_poly.entity_id
_entity_poly.type
_entity_poly.pdbx_seq_one_letter_code
_entity_poly.pdbx_strand_id
1 'polypeptide(L)'
;MQPIESSASSRHTSSLKRSLADNRMGRLATALLMVMLAVLVLTNIFLPVHPAMGYVRAFAEAAVVGALADWFAITALFRQPLGLPIPHTAIIPRNKDRIGESLGRFVESNFASPEVVAAKLAPVDLSGKLATWLCGEARTDLLADYVTHLIPELLDSVDERHVQHFVSAGVLEKAGRIDLGPLLG
;
A
#
# COMPACT_ATOMS: atom_id res chain seq x y z
N MET A 1 -27.17 14.55 -14.43
CA MET A 1 -26.11 14.01 -15.33
C MET A 1 -25.05 15.09 -15.47
N GLN A 2 -23.77 14.74 -15.21
CA GLN A 2 -22.56 15.58 -15.00
C GLN A 2 -22.43 16.28 -13.62
N PRO A 3 -21.21 16.41 -13.04
CA PRO A 3 -19.88 16.34 -13.69
C PRO A 3 -18.85 15.40 -13.03
N ILE A 4 -18.14 14.61 -13.85
CA ILE A 4 -17.01 13.74 -13.43
C ILE A 4 -15.64 14.45 -13.64
N GLU A 5 -15.62 15.66 -14.22
CA GLU A 5 -14.38 16.37 -14.60
C GLU A 5 -13.59 16.97 -13.43
N SER A 6 -14.21 17.28 -12.29
CA SER A 6 -13.55 18.01 -11.20
C SER A 6 -12.43 17.22 -10.51
N SER A 7 -12.43 15.89 -10.58
CA SER A 7 -11.46 15.02 -9.90
C SER A 7 -10.22 14.67 -10.75
N ALA A 8 -10.22 15.03 -12.03
CA ALA A 8 -9.08 14.89 -12.93
C ALA A 8 -8.11 16.09 -12.84
N SER A 9 -8.66 17.31 -12.70
CA SER A 9 -7.88 18.56 -12.63
C SER A 9 -7.04 18.70 -11.33
N SER A 10 -7.57 18.23 -10.19
CA SER A 10 -6.85 18.25 -8.90
C SER A 10 -5.69 17.23 -8.80
N ARG A 11 -5.78 16.10 -9.53
CA ARG A 11 -4.69 15.12 -9.64
C ARG A 11 -3.54 15.60 -10.52
N HIS A 12 -3.83 16.41 -11.53
CA HIS A 12 -2.81 16.94 -12.45
C HIS A 12 -1.98 18.08 -11.82
N THR A 13 -2.60 18.94 -11.03
CA THR A 13 -1.90 20.04 -10.34
C THR A 13 -1.02 19.55 -9.17
N SER A 14 -1.38 18.43 -8.54
CA SER A 14 -0.58 17.82 -7.46
C SER A 14 0.63 17.02 -7.95
N SER A 15 0.56 16.40 -9.15
CA SER A 15 1.72 15.73 -9.76
C SER A 15 2.79 16.73 -10.23
N LEU A 16 2.37 17.88 -10.75
CA LEU A 16 3.27 18.99 -11.13
C LEU A 16 3.95 19.61 -9.90
N LYS A 17 3.25 19.73 -8.76
CA LYS A 17 3.89 20.20 -7.52
C LYS A 17 4.89 19.20 -6.93
N ARG A 18 4.66 17.89 -7.06
CA ARG A 18 5.58 16.84 -6.58
C ARG A 18 6.87 16.76 -7.40
N SER A 19 6.81 16.87 -8.73
CA SER A 19 8.02 16.84 -9.57
C SER A 19 8.94 18.06 -9.33
N LEU A 20 8.36 19.20 -8.94
CA LEU A 20 9.13 20.39 -8.59
C LEU A 20 9.75 20.36 -7.20
N ALA A 21 9.19 19.57 -6.27
CA ALA A 21 9.73 19.43 -4.91
C ALA A 21 10.93 18.48 -4.87
N ASP A 22 10.89 17.40 -5.65
CA ASP A 22 11.96 16.40 -5.75
C ASP A 22 13.27 17.02 -6.28
N ASN A 23 13.15 17.92 -7.27
CA ASN A 23 14.28 18.65 -7.81
C ASN A 23 14.93 19.62 -6.83
N ARG A 24 14.26 20.04 -5.75
CA ARG A 24 14.86 21.00 -4.79
C ARG A 24 15.92 20.33 -3.92
N MET A 25 15.65 19.11 -3.43
CA MET A 25 16.59 18.40 -2.57
C MET A 25 17.87 18.04 -3.35
N GLY A 26 17.73 17.50 -4.56
CA GLY A 26 18.88 17.20 -5.43
C GLY A 26 19.67 18.44 -5.83
N ARG A 27 18.99 19.56 -6.09
CA ARG A 27 19.64 20.85 -6.39
C ARG A 27 20.35 21.45 -5.19
N LEU A 28 19.82 21.30 -3.97
CA LEU A 28 20.47 21.76 -2.75
C LEU A 28 21.73 20.93 -2.45
N ALA A 29 21.65 19.61 -2.57
CA ALA A 29 22.80 18.72 -2.36
C ALA A 29 23.93 19.02 -3.36
N THR A 30 23.59 19.16 -4.65
CA THR A 30 24.57 19.53 -5.69
C THR A 30 25.12 20.94 -5.51
N ALA A 31 24.28 21.92 -5.13
CA ALA A 31 24.74 23.27 -4.83
C ALA A 31 25.70 23.29 -3.64
N LEU A 32 25.40 22.56 -2.56
CA LEU A 32 26.26 22.47 -1.38
C LEU A 32 27.61 21.84 -1.73
N LEU A 33 27.62 20.78 -2.55
CA LEU A 33 28.86 20.16 -3.05
C LEU A 33 29.69 21.15 -3.86
N MET A 34 29.06 21.88 -4.78
CA MET A 34 29.73 22.90 -5.60
C MET A 34 30.29 24.04 -4.74
N VAL A 35 29.57 24.45 -3.69
CA VAL A 35 30.04 25.45 -2.73
C VAL A 35 31.27 24.94 -1.98
N MET A 36 31.28 23.71 -1.46
CA MET A 36 32.46 23.14 -0.79
C MET A 36 33.65 23.00 -1.73
N LEU A 37 33.42 22.61 -2.99
CA LEU A 37 34.46 22.57 -4.01
C LEU A 37 35.01 23.97 -4.30
N ALA A 38 34.15 24.98 -4.41
CA ALA A 38 34.56 26.37 -4.60
C ALA A 38 35.39 26.88 -3.42
N VAL A 39 34.97 26.59 -2.17
CA VAL A 39 35.73 26.91 -0.96
C VAL A 39 37.11 26.25 -1.02
N LEU A 40 37.19 24.97 -1.36
CA LEU A 40 38.47 24.25 -1.49
C LEU A 40 39.41 24.94 -2.50
N VAL A 41 38.91 25.28 -3.69
CA VAL A 41 39.69 25.98 -4.73
C VAL A 41 40.12 27.36 -4.25
N LEU A 42 39.22 28.13 -3.63
CA LEU A 42 39.53 29.46 -3.11
C LEU A 42 40.60 29.39 -2.02
N THR A 43 40.48 28.46 -1.07
CA THR A 43 41.48 28.29 -0.02
C THR A 43 42.84 27.88 -0.59
N ASN A 44 42.88 27.07 -1.65
CA ASN A 44 44.12 26.69 -2.31
C ASN A 44 44.82 27.86 -3.03
N ILE A 45 44.05 28.78 -3.62
CA ILE A 45 44.59 29.99 -4.27
C ILE A 45 45.05 31.03 -3.23
N PHE A 46 44.33 31.18 -2.12
CA PHE A 46 44.62 32.17 -1.06
C PHE A 46 45.51 31.63 0.07
N LEU A 47 46.08 30.44 -0.09
CA LEU A 47 46.86 29.72 0.91
C LEU A 47 48.10 30.47 1.47
N PRO A 48 48.81 31.36 0.75
CA PRO A 48 50.00 32.00 1.31
C PRO A 48 49.69 33.14 2.31
N VAL A 49 48.42 33.45 2.61
CA VAL A 49 48.04 34.69 3.32
C VAL A 49 47.78 34.50 4.82
N HIS A 50 47.28 33.34 5.28
CA HIS A 50 46.96 33.15 6.71
C HIS A 50 46.99 31.67 7.17
N PRO A 51 47.62 31.34 8.31
CA PRO A 51 47.69 29.96 8.83
C PRO A 51 46.33 29.34 9.17
N ALA A 52 45.29 30.15 9.45
CA ALA A 52 43.93 29.68 9.67
C ALA A 52 43.29 29.03 8.41
N MET A 53 43.79 29.36 7.22
CA MET A 53 43.32 28.78 5.95
C MET A 53 43.61 27.28 5.84
N GLY A 54 44.63 26.77 6.55
CA GLY A 54 44.93 25.34 6.59
C GLY A 54 43.78 24.49 7.15
N TYR A 55 43.10 24.97 8.20
CA TYR A 55 41.95 24.28 8.80
C TYR A 55 40.73 24.26 7.87
N VAL A 56 40.45 25.40 7.21
CA VAL A 56 39.35 25.51 6.24
C VAL A 56 39.60 24.61 5.05
N ARG A 57 40.85 24.53 4.58
CA ARG A 57 41.25 23.62 3.50
C ARG A 57 41.03 22.16 3.89
N ALA A 58 41.55 21.74 5.04
CA ALA A 58 41.39 20.36 5.50
C ALA A 58 39.92 19.96 5.66
N PHE A 59 39.09 20.89 6.17
CA PHE A 59 37.64 20.68 6.24
C PHE A 59 37.00 20.53 4.86
N ALA A 60 37.35 21.41 3.91
CA ALA A 60 36.82 21.36 2.56
C ALA A 60 37.28 20.10 1.79
N GLU A 61 38.53 19.68 1.96
CA GLU A 61 39.05 18.40 1.42
C GLU A 61 38.26 17.21 1.98
N ALA A 62 38.05 17.17 3.30
CA ALA A 62 37.27 16.11 3.94
C ALA A 62 35.80 16.12 3.49
N ALA A 63 35.18 17.29 3.34
CA ALA A 63 33.80 17.42 2.88
C ALA A 63 33.61 16.92 1.43
N VAL A 64 34.53 17.26 0.52
CA VAL A 64 34.48 16.78 -0.87
C VAL A 64 34.67 15.27 -0.94
N VAL A 65 35.67 14.71 -0.23
CA VAL A 65 35.90 13.26 -0.19
C VAL A 65 34.72 12.53 0.43
N GLY A 66 34.14 13.06 1.52
CA GLY A 66 32.96 12.48 2.18
C GLY A 66 31.74 12.45 1.27
N ALA A 67 31.48 13.52 0.52
CA ALA A 67 30.38 13.57 -0.43
C ALA A 67 30.57 12.59 -1.61
N LEU A 68 31.81 12.41 -2.10
CA LEU A 68 32.12 11.41 -3.12
C LEU A 68 31.94 9.97 -2.59
N ALA A 69 32.32 9.73 -1.34
CA ALA A 69 32.15 8.43 -0.71
C ALA A 69 30.68 8.05 -0.54
N ASP A 70 29.83 9.00 -0.13
CA ASP A 70 28.37 8.79 -0.01
C ASP A 70 27.74 8.47 -1.36
N TRP A 71 28.09 9.23 -2.41
CA TRP A 71 27.66 8.91 -3.78
C TRP A 71 28.05 7.48 -4.17
N PHE A 72 29.32 7.11 -3.95
CA PHE A 72 29.84 5.79 -4.29
C PHE A 72 29.15 4.68 -3.50
N ALA A 73 28.85 4.88 -2.21
CA ALA A 73 28.22 3.88 -1.37
C ALA A 73 26.81 3.52 -1.87
N ILE A 74 25.97 4.52 -2.14
CA ILE A 74 24.60 4.30 -2.63
C ILE A 74 24.64 3.69 -4.03
N THR A 75 25.47 4.24 -4.93
CA THR A 75 25.57 3.69 -6.28
C THR A 75 26.15 2.29 -6.26
N ALA A 76 27.14 1.94 -5.43
CA ALA A 76 27.68 0.58 -5.32
C ALA A 76 26.68 -0.43 -4.75
N LEU A 77 25.79 0.01 -3.87
CA LEU A 77 24.77 -0.85 -3.28
C LEU A 77 23.72 -1.30 -4.30
N PHE A 78 23.39 -0.42 -5.26
CA PHE A 78 22.29 -0.64 -6.22
C PHE A 78 22.71 -0.80 -7.69
N ARG A 79 23.89 -0.29 -8.07
CA ARG A 79 24.40 -0.17 -9.44
C ARG A 79 25.94 -0.31 -9.44
N GLN A 80 26.57 -0.23 -10.61
CA GLN A 80 28.03 -0.25 -10.73
C GLN A 80 28.53 1.19 -10.95
N PRO A 81 29.18 1.83 -9.95
CA PRO A 81 29.50 3.27 -9.97
C PRO A 81 30.44 3.70 -11.11
N LEU A 82 31.18 2.77 -11.73
CA LEU A 82 32.11 3.01 -12.83
C LEU A 82 31.93 2.02 -14.00
N GLY A 83 30.81 1.29 -14.05
CA GLY A 83 30.57 0.24 -15.06
C GLY A 83 31.50 -0.97 -14.97
N LEU A 84 32.37 -1.03 -13.97
CA LEU A 84 33.25 -2.16 -13.71
C LEU A 84 32.49 -3.23 -12.91
N PRO A 85 32.42 -4.48 -13.40
CA PRO A 85 31.77 -5.57 -12.69
C PRO A 85 32.66 -6.08 -11.55
N ILE A 86 32.62 -5.40 -10.40
CA ILE A 86 33.29 -5.86 -9.19
C ILE A 86 32.40 -6.97 -8.58
N PRO A 87 32.85 -8.25 -8.54
CA PRO A 87 32.01 -9.41 -8.24
C PRO A 87 31.45 -9.49 -6.80
N HIS A 88 31.69 -8.49 -5.96
CA HIS A 88 31.24 -8.47 -4.55
C HIS A 88 30.43 -7.23 -4.13
N THR A 89 30.18 -6.27 -5.02
CA THR A 89 29.45 -5.04 -4.66
C THR A 89 27.93 -5.14 -4.87
N ALA A 90 27.46 -6.06 -5.72
CA ALA A 90 26.03 -6.20 -6.07
C ALA A 90 25.24 -7.11 -5.11
N ILE A 91 25.47 -7.03 -3.79
CA ILE A 91 24.83 -7.92 -2.80
C ILE A 91 23.30 -7.74 -2.77
N ILE A 92 22.82 -6.50 -2.82
CA ILE A 92 21.37 -6.22 -2.79
C ILE A 92 20.69 -6.67 -4.08
N PRO A 93 21.16 -6.32 -5.30
CA PRO A 93 20.56 -6.83 -6.54
C PRO A 93 20.50 -8.36 -6.60
N ARG A 94 21.54 -9.05 -6.13
CA ARG A 94 21.61 -10.52 -6.14
C ARG A 94 20.66 -11.20 -5.16
N ASN A 95 20.34 -10.54 -4.04
CA ASN A 95 19.48 -11.08 -2.98
C ASN A 95 18.11 -10.38 -2.88
N LYS A 96 17.73 -9.56 -3.87
CA LYS A 96 16.53 -8.73 -3.83
C LYS A 96 15.26 -9.52 -3.52
N ASP A 97 15.13 -10.73 -4.05
CA ASP A 97 13.94 -11.56 -3.89
C ASP A 97 13.84 -12.10 -2.46
N ARG A 98 14.95 -12.61 -1.91
CA ARG A 98 15.06 -13.05 -0.50
C ARG A 98 14.80 -11.90 0.48
N ILE A 99 15.33 -10.72 0.18
CA ILE A 99 15.13 -9.51 0.99
C ILE A 99 13.65 -9.09 0.93
N GLY A 100 13.05 -9.10 -0.26
CA GLY A 100 11.63 -8.80 -0.47
C GLY A 100 10.71 -9.75 0.29
N GLU A 101 10.97 -11.05 0.25
CA GLU A 101 10.20 -12.05 1.00
C GLU A 101 10.32 -11.86 2.52
N SER A 102 11.53 -11.55 3.01
CA SER A 102 11.76 -11.30 4.43
C SER A 102 11.08 -10.01 4.89
N LEU A 103 11.13 -8.95 4.08
CA LEU A 103 10.45 -7.69 4.35
C LEU A 103 8.92 -7.84 4.26
N GLY A 104 8.41 -8.64 3.31
CA GLY A 104 6.99 -8.97 3.19
C GLY A 104 6.46 -9.63 4.45
N ARG A 105 7.14 -10.69 4.92
CA ARG A 105 6.79 -11.36 6.19
C ARG A 105 6.87 -10.42 7.39
N PHE A 106 7.84 -9.50 7.41
CA PHE A 106 7.94 -8.50 8.47
C PHE A 106 6.74 -7.54 8.45
N VAL A 107 6.35 -7.02 7.29
CA VAL A 107 5.18 -6.14 7.14
C VAL A 107 3.90 -6.89 7.48
N GLU A 108 3.76 -8.14 7.05
CA GLU A 108 2.62 -8.99 7.38
C GLU A 108 2.49 -9.19 8.89
N SER A 109 3.56 -9.65 9.55
CA SER A 109 3.55 -9.93 10.99
C SER A 109 3.39 -8.70 11.89
N ASN A 110 3.90 -7.54 11.46
CA ASN A 110 3.91 -6.33 12.31
C ASN A 110 2.80 -5.34 11.99
N PHE A 111 2.36 -5.26 10.72
CA PHE A 111 1.42 -4.22 10.27
C PHE A 111 0.13 -4.78 9.66
N ALA A 112 0.17 -5.97 9.08
CA ALA A 112 -1.01 -6.63 8.51
C ALA A 112 -1.45 -7.86 9.32
N SER A 113 -1.05 -7.95 10.60
CA SER A 113 -1.47 -9.07 11.44
C SER A 113 -3.00 -9.04 11.57
N PRO A 114 -3.66 -10.21 11.61
CA PRO A 114 -5.11 -10.28 11.77
C PRO A 114 -5.60 -9.47 12.97
N GLU A 115 -4.84 -9.43 14.07
CA GLU A 115 -5.18 -8.64 15.25
C GLU A 115 -5.08 -7.13 15.00
N VAL A 116 -4.02 -6.66 14.33
CA VAL A 116 -3.84 -5.24 13.99
C VAL A 116 -4.93 -4.77 13.02
N VAL A 117 -5.23 -5.58 12.00
CA VAL A 117 -6.29 -5.30 11.03
C VAL A 117 -7.65 -5.30 11.72
N ALA A 118 -7.96 -6.31 12.52
CA ALA A 118 -9.22 -6.37 13.27
C ALA A 118 -9.37 -5.19 14.23
N ALA A 119 -8.32 -4.78 14.94
CA ALA A 119 -8.35 -3.62 15.83
C ALA A 119 -8.58 -2.31 15.06
N LYS A 120 -8.10 -2.20 13.81
CA LYS A 120 -8.36 -1.04 12.94
C LYS A 120 -9.75 -1.06 12.32
N LEU A 121 -10.32 -2.24 12.05
CA LEU A 121 -11.67 -2.40 11.52
C LEU A 121 -12.76 -2.36 12.59
N ALA A 122 -12.46 -2.70 13.84
CA ALA A 122 -13.40 -2.67 14.96
C ALA A 122 -14.19 -1.35 15.11
N PRO A 123 -13.58 -0.16 14.95
CA PRO A 123 -14.34 1.10 15.00
C PRO A 123 -15.04 1.47 13.69
N VAL A 124 -14.88 0.69 12.61
CA VAL A 124 -15.50 0.99 11.32
C VAL A 124 -16.89 0.36 11.27
N ASP A 125 -17.93 1.20 11.19
CA ASP A 125 -19.30 0.75 10.95
C ASP A 125 -19.48 0.27 9.50
N LEU A 126 -18.97 -0.93 9.23
CA LEU A 126 -19.07 -1.58 7.92
C LEU A 126 -20.53 -1.92 7.60
N SER A 127 -21.28 -2.38 8.62
CA SER A 127 -22.68 -2.75 8.51
C SER A 127 -23.56 -1.56 8.15
N GLY A 128 -23.38 -0.41 8.81
CA GLY A 128 -24.13 0.80 8.49
C GLY A 128 -23.74 1.39 7.14
N LYS A 129 -22.47 1.31 6.73
CA LYS A 129 -22.04 1.70 5.36
C LYS A 129 -22.64 0.79 4.29
N LEU A 130 -22.65 -0.52 4.52
CA LEU A 130 -23.27 -1.49 3.63
C LEU A 130 -24.79 -1.30 3.56
N ALA A 131 -25.45 -1.11 4.71
CA ALA A 131 -26.88 -0.83 4.77
C ALA A 131 -27.23 0.48 4.05
N THR A 132 -26.47 1.55 4.28
CA THR A 132 -26.67 2.83 3.57
C THR A 132 -26.46 2.67 2.07
N TRP A 133 -25.50 1.86 1.65
CA TRP A 133 -25.25 1.57 0.24
C TRP A 133 -26.38 0.73 -0.40
N LEU A 134 -26.90 -0.26 0.32
CA LEU A 134 -28.03 -1.11 -0.10
C LEU A 134 -29.35 -0.35 -0.15
N CYS A 135 -29.58 0.55 0.81
CA CYS A 135 -30.78 1.37 0.92
C CYS A 135 -30.74 2.65 0.06
N GLY A 136 -29.66 2.88 -0.69
CA GLY A 136 -29.60 4.00 -1.63
C GLY A 136 -30.58 3.80 -2.79
N GLU A 137 -31.46 4.78 -2.99
CA GLU A 137 -32.58 4.77 -3.96
C GLU A 137 -32.19 4.35 -5.39
N ALA A 138 -30.93 4.55 -5.81
CA ALA A 138 -30.46 4.19 -7.15
C ALA A 138 -30.07 2.69 -7.31
N ARG A 139 -30.06 1.88 -6.24
CA ARG A 139 -29.60 0.47 -6.28
C ARG A 139 -30.60 -0.53 -5.73
N THR A 140 -31.65 -0.08 -5.05
CA THR A 140 -32.72 -0.96 -4.58
C THR A 140 -33.43 -1.63 -5.75
N ASP A 141 -33.60 -0.94 -6.89
CA ASP A 141 -34.20 -1.53 -8.09
C ASP A 141 -33.32 -2.62 -8.72
N LEU A 142 -32.00 -2.41 -8.80
CA LEU A 142 -31.06 -3.42 -9.32
C LEU A 142 -30.97 -4.65 -8.42
N LEU A 143 -30.98 -4.46 -7.09
CA LEU A 143 -31.00 -5.56 -6.13
C LEU A 143 -32.35 -6.28 -6.11
N ALA A 144 -33.45 -5.55 -6.17
CA ALA A 144 -34.78 -6.12 -6.26
C ALA A 144 -34.88 -6.98 -7.52
N ASP A 145 -34.52 -6.43 -8.68
CA ASP A 145 -34.58 -7.13 -9.97
C ASP A 145 -33.72 -8.40 -9.97
N TYR A 146 -32.50 -8.33 -9.44
CA TYR A 146 -31.60 -9.48 -9.32
C TYR A 146 -32.16 -10.56 -8.37
N VAL A 147 -32.74 -10.16 -7.25
CA VAL A 147 -33.36 -11.09 -6.27
C VAL A 147 -34.62 -11.73 -6.83
N THR A 148 -35.47 -10.99 -7.54
CA THR A 148 -36.66 -11.55 -8.21
C THR A 148 -36.32 -12.51 -9.35
N HIS A 149 -35.14 -12.42 -9.96
CA HIS A 149 -34.72 -13.38 -10.99
C HIS A 149 -34.01 -14.61 -10.41
N LEU A 150 -33.16 -14.44 -9.38
CA LEU A 150 -32.42 -15.57 -8.79
C LEU A 150 -33.27 -16.46 -7.89
N ILE A 151 -34.25 -15.90 -7.15
CA ILE A 151 -35.06 -16.70 -6.22
C ILE A 151 -35.87 -17.78 -6.95
N PRO A 152 -36.61 -17.47 -8.04
CA PRO A 152 -37.33 -18.49 -8.79
C PRO A 152 -36.40 -19.53 -9.39
N GLU A 153 -35.25 -19.15 -9.93
CA GLU A 153 -34.28 -20.07 -10.55
C GLU A 153 -33.65 -21.02 -9.52
N LEU A 154 -33.35 -20.52 -8.31
CA LEU A 154 -32.92 -21.36 -7.20
C LEU A 154 -34.05 -22.28 -6.72
N LEU A 155 -35.28 -21.79 -6.62
CA LEU A 155 -36.44 -22.60 -6.23
C LEU A 155 -36.75 -23.69 -7.27
N ASP A 156 -36.62 -23.40 -8.56
CA ASP A 156 -36.82 -24.35 -9.65
C ASP A 156 -35.69 -25.41 -9.70
N SER A 157 -34.49 -25.03 -9.27
CA SER A 157 -33.37 -25.98 -9.10
C SER A 157 -33.52 -26.90 -7.88
N VAL A 158 -34.37 -26.54 -6.91
CA VAL A 158 -34.70 -27.39 -5.77
C VAL A 158 -35.79 -28.36 -6.21
N ASP A 159 -35.33 -29.50 -6.75
CA ASP A 159 -36.12 -30.64 -7.21
C ASP A 159 -37.31 -30.94 -6.28
N GLU A 160 -38.53 -30.94 -6.86
CA GLU A 160 -39.82 -31.10 -6.18
C GLU A 160 -39.89 -32.38 -5.32
N ARG A 161 -39.04 -33.36 -5.64
CA ARG A 161 -38.86 -34.63 -4.92
C ARG A 161 -38.14 -34.48 -3.57
N HIS A 162 -37.22 -33.53 -3.43
CA HIS A 162 -36.55 -33.27 -2.14
C HIS A 162 -37.42 -32.44 -1.20
N VAL A 163 -38.23 -31.52 -1.74
CA VAL A 163 -39.17 -30.72 -0.94
C VAL A 163 -40.27 -31.61 -0.37
N GLN A 164 -40.82 -32.54 -1.16
CA GLN A 164 -41.82 -33.49 -0.65
C GLN A 164 -41.30 -34.34 0.51
N HIS A 165 -40.09 -34.90 0.43
CA HIS A 165 -39.53 -35.68 1.54
C HIS A 165 -39.22 -34.84 2.77
N PHE A 166 -38.75 -33.60 2.61
CA PHE A 166 -38.42 -32.73 3.74
C PHE A 166 -39.67 -32.18 4.45
N VAL A 167 -40.69 -31.79 3.68
CA VAL A 167 -41.99 -31.38 4.22
C VAL A 167 -42.72 -32.55 4.86
N SER A 168 -42.72 -33.73 4.21
CA SER A 168 -43.33 -34.94 4.79
C SER A 168 -42.62 -35.37 6.07
N ALA A 169 -41.29 -35.32 6.10
CA ALA A 169 -40.50 -35.64 7.30
C ALA A 169 -40.77 -34.63 8.43
N GLY A 170 -40.78 -33.33 8.14
CA GLY A 170 -41.07 -32.29 9.15
C GLY A 170 -42.52 -32.30 9.64
N VAL A 171 -43.48 -32.65 8.77
CA VAL A 171 -44.90 -32.80 9.12
C VAL A 171 -45.13 -34.08 9.92
N LEU A 172 -44.52 -35.22 9.58
CA LEU A 172 -44.60 -36.44 10.40
C LEU A 172 -43.92 -36.27 11.77
N GLU A 173 -42.80 -35.56 11.82
CA GLU A 173 -42.08 -35.27 13.07
C GLU A 173 -42.88 -34.36 14.02
N LYS A 174 -43.68 -33.43 13.47
CA LYS A 174 -44.63 -32.64 14.26
C LYS A 174 -45.96 -33.36 14.54
N ALA A 175 -46.44 -34.21 13.63
CA ALA A 175 -47.67 -34.97 13.81
C ALA A 175 -47.52 -36.08 14.87
N GLY A 176 -46.33 -36.68 15.01
CA GLY A 176 -46.01 -37.62 16.09
C GLY A 176 -45.89 -36.97 17.48
N ARG A 177 -45.96 -35.64 17.56
CA ARG A 177 -45.94 -34.87 18.81
C ARG A 177 -47.32 -34.39 19.26
N ILE A 178 -48.35 -34.57 18.44
CA ILE A 178 -49.74 -34.28 18.83
C ILE A 178 -50.37 -35.61 19.25
N ASP A 179 -50.21 -35.89 20.53
CA ASP A 179 -50.86 -36.99 21.23
C ASP A 179 -52.38 -36.80 21.16
N LEU A 180 -53.04 -37.52 20.25
CA LEU A 180 -54.51 -37.64 20.20
C LEU A 180 -55.03 -38.64 21.26
N GLY A 181 -54.29 -38.80 22.36
CA GLY A 181 -54.61 -39.68 23.49
C GLY A 181 -55.87 -39.35 24.32
N PRO A 182 -56.38 -38.11 24.42
CA PRO A 182 -57.49 -37.83 25.35
C PRO A 182 -58.85 -37.54 24.71
N LEU A 183 -59.18 -38.09 23.53
CA LEU A 183 -60.52 -37.90 22.93
C LEU A 183 -61.28 -39.20 22.59
N LEU A 184 -60.76 -40.38 22.95
CA LEU A 184 -61.49 -41.66 22.83
C LEU A 184 -61.37 -42.52 24.11
N GLY A 185 -61.41 -41.88 25.28
CA GLY A 185 -61.48 -42.53 26.59
C GLY A 185 -62.11 -41.63 27.63
#